data_AF-A0A552J385-F1
#
_entry.id   AF-A0A552J385-F1
#
_cell.length_a   1.000
_cell.length_b   1.000
_cell.length_c   1.000
_cell.angle_alpha   90.00
_cell.angle_beta   90.00
_cell.angle_gamma   90.00
#
_symmetry.space_group_name_H-M   'P 1'
#
loop_
_entity.id
_entity.type
_entity.pdbx_description
1 polymer ?
#
loop_
_entity_poly.entity_id
_entity_poly.type
_entity_poly.pdbx_seq_one_letter_code
_entity_poly.pdbx_strand_id
1 'polypeptide(L)'
;MKFADLSSTALEKIQAVRWDRIIEKHEGPEDWKSVLRYHDVEFIEVAGRWILLPVERSSHPNIRILRSVWSESGNSVTLFLQDTTYDDDPFFSGFISVCDKVKDENFFLAIVYHEWFIIEPVKEVFE
;
A
#
# COMPACT_ATOMS: atom_id res chain seq x y z
N MET A 1 1.56 -14.76 1.94
CA MET A 1 2.87 -14.65 2.63
C MET A 1 2.58 -14.17 4.03
N LYS A 2 3.32 -14.62 5.04
CA LYS A 2 3.21 -14.11 6.41
C LYS A 2 4.37 -13.20 6.72
N PHE A 3 4.10 -12.09 7.39
CA PHE A 3 5.15 -11.18 7.84
C PHE A 3 6.17 -11.87 8.77
N ALA A 4 5.70 -12.77 9.63
CA ALA A 4 6.55 -13.55 10.54
C ALA A 4 7.56 -14.48 9.83
N ASP A 5 7.33 -14.80 8.55
CA ASP A 5 8.21 -15.68 7.77
C ASP A 5 9.33 -14.92 7.04
N LEU A 6 9.41 -13.60 7.21
CA LEU A 6 10.43 -12.78 6.55
C LEU A 6 11.84 -13.06 7.12
N SER A 7 12.81 -13.09 6.22
CA SER A 7 14.22 -13.16 6.61
C SER A 7 14.67 -11.84 7.25
N SER A 8 15.77 -11.88 8.01
CA SER A 8 16.39 -10.67 8.55
C SER A 8 16.78 -9.69 7.44
N THR A 9 17.29 -10.20 6.32
CA THR A 9 17.65 -9.37 5.15
C THR A 9 16.42 -8.69 4.52
N ALA A 10 15.28 -9.38 4.44
CA ALA A 10 14.04 -8.77 3.96
C ALA A 10 13.55 -7.67 4.91
N LEU A 11 13.62 -7.91 6.22
CA LEU A 11 13.25 -6.92 7.25
C LEU A 11 14.16 -5.68 7.20
N GLU A 12 15.46 -5.85 7.01
CA GLU A 12 16.41 -4.74 6.84
C GLU A 12 16.08 -3.88 5.60
N LYS A 13 15.74 -4.52 4.47
CA LYS A 13 15.30 -3.82 3.26
C LYS A 13 14.03 -3.00 3.51
N ILE A 14 13.04 -3.58 4.21
CA ILE A 14 11.79 -2.89 4.54
C ILE A 14 12.07 -1.65 5.40
N GLN A 15 12.84 -1.79 6.49
CA GLN A 15 13.15 -0.69 7.41
C GLN A 15 13.94 0.46 6.77
N ALA A 16 14.62 0.22 5.66
CA ALA A 16 15.36 1.25 4.93
C ALA A 16 14.48 2.14 4.05
N VAL A 17 13.20 1.77 3.85
CA VAL A 17 12.28 2.46 2.93
C VAL A 17 11.43 3.49 3.67
N ARG A 18 11.27 4.65 3.03
CA ARG A 18 10.25 5.64 3.39
C ARG A 18 9.11 5.57 2.39
N TRP A 19 7.90 5.84 2.86
CA TRP A 19 6.69 5.72 2.03
C TRP A 19 5.92 7.03 1.87
N ASP A 20 6.49 8.14 2.33
CA ASP A 20 5.99 9.52 2.23
C ASP A 20 6.43 10.28 0.95
N ARG A 21 7.10 9.61 0.00
CA ARG A 21 7.79 10.32 -1.08
C ARG A 21 6.94 10.51 -2.33
N ILE A 22 6.33 11.68 -2.44
CA ILE A 22 6.37 12.44 -3.70
C ILE A 22 7.37 13.57 -3.48
N ILE A 23 8.27 13.80 -4.45
CA ILE A 23 9.22 14.93 -4.41
C ILE A 23 8.40 16.21 -4.11
N GLU A 24 8.74 16.92 -3.02
CA GLU A 24 8.12 18.19 -2.52
C GLU A 24 6.90 18.11 -1.57
N LYS A 25 6.44 16.93 -1.10
CA LYS A 25 5.37 16.87 -0.07
C LYS A 25 5.91 16.99 1.37
N HIS A 26 5.14 17.66 2.25
CA HIS A 26 5.53 18.12 3.59
C HIS A 26 4.85 17.38 4.77
N GLU A 27 4.02 16.36 4.51
CA GLU A 27 3.36 15.61 5.57
C GLU A 27 4.25 14.45 6.03
N GLY A 28 5.07 14.74 7.05
CA GLY A 28 5.77 13.78 7.92
C GLY A 28 6.87 12.94 7.26
N PRO A 29 8.00 12.65 7.96
CA PRO A 29 8.92 11.61 7.51
C PRO A 29 8.34 10.24 7.82
N GLU A 30 7.35 9.78 7.07
CA GLU A 30 6.78 8.44 7.29
C GLU A 30 7.74 7.37 6.77
N ASP A 31 8.21 6.53 7.69
CA ASP A 31 9.15 5.46 7.40
C ASP A 31 8.67 4.11 7.91
N TRP A 32 9.06 3.05 7.19
CA TRP A 32 8.67 1.69 7.53
C TRP A 32 9.23 1.25 8.88
N LYS A 33 10.35 1.82 9.34
CA LYS A 33 10.91 1.48 10.65
C LYS A 33 10.00 1.92 11.79
N SER A 34 9.38 3.09 11.69
CA SER A 34 8.36 3.57 12.60
C SER A 34 7.12 2.70 12.52
N VAL A 35 6.65 2.38 11.31
CA VAL A 35 5.48 1.51 11.11
C VAL A 35 5.66 0.16 11.81
N LEU A 36 6.78 -0.51 11.56
CA LEU A 36 7.08 -1.82 12.17
C LEU A 36 7.26 -1.77 13.69
N ARG A 37 7.47 -0.58 14.26
CA ARG A 37 7.60 -0.41 15.71
C ARG A 37 6.25 -0.28 16.40
N TYR A 38 5.26 0.31 15.73
CA TYR A 38 4.00 0.74 16.35
C TYR A 38 2.77 0.00 15.83
N HIS A 39 2.86 -0.69 14.70
CA HIS A 39 1.73 -1.35 14.05
C HIS A 39 1.98 -2.86 13.83
N ASP A 40 0.93 -3.67 13.95
CA ASP A 40 0.94 -5.08 13.56
C ASP A 40 0.61 -5.20 12.06
N VAL A 41 1.63 -5.14 11.21
CA VAL A 41 1.45 -5.23 9.76
C VAL A 41 1.31 -6.66 9.27
N GLU A 42 0.71 -6.83 8.10
CA GLU A 42 0.65 -8.12 7.39
C GLU A 42 0.55 -7.90 5.88
N PHE A 43 0.93 -8.91 5.11
CA PHE A 43 0.76 -8.88 3.66
C PHE A 43 -0.71 -9.01 3.25
N ILE A 44 -1.10 -8.24 2.25
CA ILE A 44 -2.32 -8.47 1.46
C ILE A 44 -1.97 -9.13 0.14
N GLU A 45 -2.89 -9.93 -0.40
CA GLU A 45 -2.76 -10.51 -1.73
C GLU A 45 -3.58 -9.71 -2.73
N VAL A 46 -2.95 -9.24 -3.80
CA VAL A 46 -3.61 -8.52 -4.90
C VAL A 46 -3.20 -9.18 -6.21
N ALA A 47 -4.17 -9.72 -6.96
CA ALA A 47 -3.93 -10.41 -8.22
C ALA A 47 -2.81 -11.48 -8.15
N GLY A 48 -2.79 -12.28 -7.08
CA GLY A 48 -1.81 -13.35 -6.89
C GLY A 48 -0.42 -12.90 -6.40
N ARG A 49 -0.27 -11.63 -6.01
CA ARG A 49 1.01 -11.03 -5.59
C ARG A 49 0.90 -10.42 -4.21
N TRP A 50 1.94 -10.59 -3.41
CA TRP A 50 1.99 -10.12 -2.02
C TRP A 50 2.43 -8.66 -1.96
N ILE A 51 1.66 -7.83 -1.26
CA ILE A 51 1.90 -6.40 -1.09
C ILE A 51 1.86 -6.08 0.39
N LEU A 52 2.85 -5.34 0.89
CA LEU A 52 2.89 -4.81 2.24
C LEU A 52 2.51 -3.33 2.21
N LEU A 53 1.39 -2.99 2.85
CA LEU A 53 0.89 -1.63 3.02
C LEU A 53 1.15 -1.13 4.46
N PRO A 54 1.34 0.17 4.69
CA PRO A 54 1.63 0.72 6.01
C PRO A 54 0.35 0.89 6.84
N VAL A 55 -0.41 -0.20 6.98
CA VAL A 55 -1.69 -0.26 7.70
C VAL A 55 -1.70 -1.43 8.67
N GLU A 56 -2.54 -1.33 9.70
CA GLU A 56 -2.74 -2.41 10.66
C GLU A 56 -3.36 -3.63 10.00
N ARG A 57 -2.94 -4.83 10.41
CA ARG A 57 -3.54 -6.10 9.99
C ARG A 57 -5.04 -6.14 10.28
N SER A 58 -5.48 -5.52 11.37
CA SER A 58 -6.89 -5.41 11.74
C SER A 58 -7.72 -4.59 10.76
N SER A 59 -7.10 -3.70 9.97
CA SER A 59 -7.76 -2.93 8.91
C SER A 59 -8.04 -3.75 7.65
N HIS A 60 -7.31 -4.84 7.41
CA HIS A 60 -7.41 -5.60 6.16
C HIS A 60 -8.84 -6.01 5.75
N PRO A 61 -9.74 -6.45 6.65
CA PRO A 61 -11.11 -6.78 6.29
C PRO A 61 -11.93 -5.61 5.72
N ASN A 62 -11.50 -4.37 6.02
CA ASN A 62 -12.16 -3.13 5.60
C ASN A 62 -11.54 -2.53 4.34
N ILE A 63 -10.45 -3.14 3.84
CA ILE A 63 -9.73 -2.67 2.65
C ILE A 63 -10.27 -3.38 1.41
N ARG A 64 -10.72 -2.59 0.45
CA ARG A 64 -11.14 -3.05 -0.88
C ARG A 64 -10.25 -2.46 -1.95
N ILE A 65 -9.64 -3.30 -2.78
CA ILE A 65 -8.91 -2.86 -3.97
C ILE A 65 -9.91 -2.48 -5.05
N LEU A 66 -9.94 -1.21 -5.44
CA LEU A 66 -10.80 -0.66 -6.49
C LEU A 66 -10.16 -0.81 -7.86
N ARG A 67 -8.84 -0.59 -7.95
CA ARG A 67 -8.06 -0.72 -9.18
C ARG A 67 -6.63 -1.08 -8.87
N SER A 68 -6.03 -1.95 -9.68
CA SER A 68 -4.60 -2.22 -9.69
C SER A 68 -4.03 -1.98 -11.08
N VAL A 69 -3.06 -1.07 -11.21
CA VAL A 69 -2.36 -0.77 -12.46
C VAL A 69 -0.92 -1.25 -12.34
N TRP A 70 -0.59 -2.31 -13.06
CA TRP A 70 0.75 -2.92 -13.04
C TRP A 70 1.64 -2.28 -14.10
N SER A 71 2.88 -1.97 -13.73
CA SER A 71 3.86 -1.48 -14.71
C SER A 71 4.19 -2.57 -15.75
N GLU A 72 4.61 -2.15 -16.94
CA GLU A 72 5.00 -3.06 -18.03
C GLU A 72 6.12 -4.03 -17.60
N SER A 73 7.07 -3.55 -16.80
CA SER A 73 8.15 -4.37 -16.25
C SER A 73 7.68 -5.36 -15.17
N GLY A 74 6.47 -5.19 -14.65
CA GLY A 74 5.91 -5.96 -13.55
C GLY A 74 6.58 -5.69 -12.19
N ASN A 75 7.45 -4.68 -12.11
CA ASN A 75 8.21 -4.36 -10.89
C ASN A 75 7.56 -3.27 -10.03
N SER A 76 6.46 -2.68 -10.49
CA SER A 76 5.71 -1.67 -9.73
C SER A 76 4.21 -1.85 -9.92
N VAL A 77 3.43 -1.39 -8.95
CA VAL A 77 1.98 -1.35 -9.01
C VAL A 77 1.45 -0.08 -8.36
N THR A 78 0.46 0.52 -9.01
CA THR A 78 -0.37 1.57 -8.41
C THR A 78 -1.70 0.95 -8.02
N LEU A 79 -2.04 1.03 -6.74
CA LEU A 79 -3.30 0.59 -6.17
C LEU A 79 -4.18 1.81 -5.89
N PHE A 80 -5.43 1.72 -6.30
CA PHE A 80 -6.50 2.57 -5.79
C PHE A 80 -7.34 1.68 -4.88
N LEU A 81 -7.52 2.11 -3.64
CA LEU A 81 -8.19 1.32 -2.62
C LEU A 81 -9.16 2.17 -1.82
N GLN A 82 -10.14 1.48 -1.25
CA GLN A 82 -11.02 2.00 -0.22
C GLN A 82 -10.63 1.35 1.10
N ASP A 83 -10.50 2.12 2.17
CA ASP A 83 -10.31 1.66 3.54
C ASP A 83 -11.40 2.26 4.43
N THR A 84 -12.29 1.41 4.93
CA THR A 84 -13.44 1.80 5.78
C THR A 84 -13.18 1.64 7.28
N THR A 85 -11.91 1.52 7.69
CA THR A 85 -11.56 1.24 9.10
C THR A 85 -12.03 2.32 10.07
N TYR A 86 -11.98 3.60 9.68
CA TYR A 86 -12.32 4.73 10.54
C TYR A 86 -13.58 5.49 10.11
N ASP A 87 -13.87 5.50 8.82
CA ASP A 87 -15.01 6.18 8.20
C ASP A 87 -15.44 5.40 6.96
N ASP A 88 -16.74 5.34 6.67
CA ASP A 88 -17.30 4.71 5.47
C ASP A 88 -17.73 5.71 4.38
N ASP A 89 -17.60 7.02 4.64
CA ASP A 89 -17.81 8.07 3.65
C ASP A 89 -16.76 7.94 2.52
N PRO A 90 -17.17 7.81 1.24
CA PRO A 90 -16.25 7.76 0.09
C PRO A 90 -15.26 8.94 0.00
N PHE A 91 -15.57 10.07 0.63
CA PHE A 91 -14.71 11.24 0.70
C PHE A 91 -13.48 11.01 1.58
N PHE A 92 -13.61 10.25 2.67
CA PHE A 92 -12.55 10.00 3.65
C PHE A 92 -11.95 8.59 3.57
N SER A 93 -12.66 7.65 2.95
CA SER A 93 -12.25 6.24 2.88
C SER A 93 -11.37 5.89 1.68
N GLY A 94 -10.96 6.84 0.85
CA GLY A 94 -10.20 6.56 -0.36
C GLY A 94 -8.69 6.75 -0.20
N PHE A 95 -7.92 5.86 -0.83
CA PHE A 95 -6.46 5.87 -0.77
C PHE A 95 -5.83 5.47 -2.11
N ILE A 96 -4.64 5.98 -2.37
CA ILE A 96 -3.73 5.53 -3.42
C ILE A 96 -2.44 5.00 -2.80
N SER A 97 -1.95 3.89 -3.32
CA SER A 97 -0.62 3.39 -3.00
C SER A 97 0.20 3.13 -4.24
N VAL A 98 1.48 3.50 -4.22
CA VAL A 98 2.47 3.06 -5.18
C VAL A 98 3.38 2.08 -4.46
N CYS A 99 3.56 0.89 -5.04
CA CYS A 99 4.38 -0.15 -4.45
C CYS A 99 5.39 -0.66 -5.47
N ASP A 100 6.63 -0.87 -5.01
CA ASP A 100 7.72 -1.42 -5.82
C ASP A 100 8.09 -2.82 -5.34
N LYS A 101 8.48 -3.68 -6.28
CA LYS A 101 8.99 -5.01 -5.99
C LYS A 101 10.32 -4.88 -5.27
N VAL A 102 10.42 -5.50 -4.09
CA VAL A 102 11.67 -5.51 -3.34
C VAL A 102 12.65 -6.43 -4.06
N LYS A 103 13.87 -5.92 -4.32
CA LYS A 103 14.91 -6.65 -5.04
C LYS A 103 15.22 -7.98 -4.34
N ASP A 104 15.28 -9.05 -5.13
CA ASP A 104 15.53 -10.43 -4.67
C ASP A 104 14.46 -11.00 -3.71
N GLU A 105 13.30 -10.33 -3.61
CA GLU A 105 12.14 -10.80 -2.84
C GLU A 105 10.92 -11.02 -3.74
N ASN A 106 9.93 -11.76 -3.22
CA ASN A 106 8.69 -12.10 -3.93
C ASN A 106 7.49 -11.27 -3.46
N PHE A 107 7.72 -10.06 -2.97
CA PHE A 107 6.68 -9.14 -2.51
C PHE A 107 6.94 -7.70 -2.96
N PHE A 108 5.90 -6.89 -2.91
CA PHE A 108 5.93 -5.45 -3.17
C PHE A 108 5.79 -4.68 -1.86
N LEU A 109 6.43 -3.53 -1.79
CA LEU A 109 6.43 -2.66 -0.62
C LEU A 109 5.90 -1.28 -1.02
N ALA A 110 4.97 -0.73 -0.23
CA ALA A 110 4.49 0.62 -0.47
C ALA A 110 5.62 1.64 -0.30
N ILE A 111 5.77 2.52 -1.29
CA ILE A 111 6.66 3.69 -1.29
C ILE A 111 5.86 5.01 -1.34
N VAL A 112 4.56 4.91 -1.61
CA VAL A 112 3.55 5.95 -1.44
C VAL A 112 2.31 5.29 -0.83
N TYR A 113 1.72 5.89 0.19
CA TYR A 113 0.39 5.57 0.69
C TYR A 113 -0.28 6.87 1.11
N HIS A 114 -1.38 7.24 0.46
CA HIS A 114 -1.95 8.56 0.65
C HIS A 114 -3.46 8.57 0.48
N GLU A 115 -4.16 9.38 1.27
CA GLU A 115 -5.59 9.68 1.07
C GLU A 115 -5.85 10.21 -0.35
N TRP A 116 -6.95 9.76 -0.95
CA TRP A 116 -7.39 10.15 -2.28
C TRP A 116 -8.90 10.01 -2.42
N PHE A 117 -9.57 10.89 -3.15
CA PHE A 117 -11.03 10.81 -3.26
C PHE A 117 -11.49 9.62 -4.10
N ILE A 118 -12.50 8.90 -3.60
CA ILE A 118 -13.29 7.97 -4.41
C ILE A 118 -14.36 8.78 -5.11
N ILE A 119 -14.21 8.95 -6.42
CA ILE A 119 -15.22 9.57 -7.27
C ILE A 119 -15.98 8.50 -8.05
N GLU A 120 -17.26 8.72 -8.29
CA GLU A 120 -18.05 7.83 -9.13
C GLU A 120 -17.46 7.75 -10.55
N PRO A 121 -17.36 6.55 -11.15
CA PRO A 121 -16.93 6.43 -12.54
C PRO A 121 -17.91 7.17 -13.45
N VAL A 122 -17.36 7.97 -14.37
CA VAL A 122 -18.17 8.59 -15.44
C VAL A 122 -18.49 7.51 -16.47
N LYS A 123 -19.55 6.72 -16.19
CA LYS A 123 -19.95 5.53 -16.98
C LYS A 123 -20.25 5.83 -18.46
N GLU A 124 -20.56 7.08 -18.78
CA GLU A 124 -20.82 7.53 -20.16
C GLU A 124 -19.52 7.78 -20.95
N VAL A 125 -18.36 7.84 -20.27
CA VAL A 125 -17.06 8.17 -20.86
C VAL A 125 -16.09 6.99 -20.81
N PHE A 126 -16.13 6.17 -19.76
CA PHE A 126 -15.19 5.07 -19.54
C PHE A 126 -15.93 3.76 -19.26
N GLU A 127 -15.41 2.67 -19.83
CA GLU A 127 -15.85 1.27 -19.60
C GLU A 127 -15.41 0.74 -18.22
#